data_AF-A0A9J6DU49-F1
#
_entry.id   AF-A0A9J6DU49-F1
#
_cell.length_a   1.000
_cell.length_b   1.000
_cell.length_c   1.000
_cell.angle_alpha   90.00
_cell.angle_beta   90.00
_cell.angle_gamma   90.00
#
_symmetry.space_group_name_H-M   'P 1'
#
loop_
_entity.id
_entity.type
_entity.pdbx_description
1 polymer ?
#
loop_
_entity_poly.entity_id
_entity_poly.type
_entity_poly.pdbx_seq_one_letter_code
_entity_poly.pdbx_strand_id
1 'polypeptide(L)'
;MGGGAQLVNLARVRDVVFIDTVVAHRTSGGSSVLFNRKALHVKSNMEVQVYILDKLIDSASIGISPFATSALEVESMLKVVDGINVRRGGPSLMDFPDVSPECAFVDCKKSWRHNECLLVTLGGAICRLCSGLVDTLRIHADCRAARAK
;
A
#
# COMPACT_ATOMS: atom_id res chain seq x y z
N MET A 1 -23.48 -3.99 5.65
CA MET A 1 -22.62 -4.52 4.57
C MET A 1 -21.21 -4.65 5.13
N GLY A 2 -20.83 -5.85 5.57
CA GLY A 2 -19.58 -6.08 6.30
C GLY A 2 -18.43 -6.35 5.34
N GLY A 3 -17.41 -5.49 5.34
CA GLY A 3 -16.13 -5.77 4.71
C GLY A 3 -15.39 -6.82 5.54
N GLY A 4 -15.53 -8.09 5.16
CA GLY A 4 -14.75 -9.17 5.73
C GLY A 4 -13.29 -9.02 5.30
N ALA A 5 -12.43 -8.65 6.25
CA ALA A 5 -11.00 -8.86 6.09
C ALA A 5 -10.78 -10.38 5.95
N GLN A 6 -10.48 -10.82 4.73
CA GLN A 6 -10.20 -12.22 4.46
C GLN A 6 -8.82 -12.52 5.06
N LEU A 7 -8.81 -13.05 6.28
CA LEU A 7 -7.64 -13.63 6.91
C LEU A 7 -7.15 -14.75 6.01
N VAL A 8 -6.06 -14.49 5.28
CA VAL A 8 -5.41 -15.48 4.43
C VAL A 8 -4.93 -16.60 5.35
N ASN A 9 -5.52 -17.79 5.21
CA ASN A 9 -5.16 -18.96 5.99
C ASN A 9 -3.77 -19.46 5.54
N LEU A 10 -2.74 -19.05 6.29
CA LEU A 10 -1.33 -19.34 6.02
C LEU A 10 -0.96 -20.83 6.18
N ALA A 11 -1.85 -21.68 6.69
CA ALA A 11 -1.53 -23.08 7.03
C ALA A 11 -1.43 -24.04 5.84
N ARG A 12 -1.66 -23.58 4.59
CA ARG A 12 -1.60 -24.42 3.38
C ARG A 12 -0.59 -23.95 2.32
N VAL A 13 0.18 -22.90 2.59
CA VAL A 13 1.15 -22.39 1.61
C VAL A 13 2.54 -22.93 1.98
N ARG A 14 2.94 -24.04 1.35
CA ARG A 14 4.22 -24.70 1.66
C ARG A 14 5.44 -24.00 1.07
N ASP A 15 5.26 -23.09 0.13
CA ASP A 15 6.36 -22.34 -0.46
C ASP A 15 5.90 -20.89 -0.58
N VAL A 16 6.32 -20.03 0.34
CA VAL A 16 6.22 -18.58 0.19
C VAL A 16 7.55 -17.99 0.59
N VAL A 17 8.25 -17.40 -0.38
CA VAL A 17 9.37 -16.52 -0.10
C VAL A 17 8.78 -15.17 0.27
N PHE A 18 8.55 -14.92 1.56
CA PHE A 18 8.18 -13.58 2.03
C PHE A 18 9.44 -12.74 2.14
N ILE A 19 9.55 -11.70 1.31
CA ILE A 19 10.56 -10.66 1.50
C ILE A 19 9.82 -9.37 1.80
N ASP A 20 9.83 -9.00 3.09
CA ASP A 20 9.31 -7.73 3.57
C ASP A 20 10.46 -6.71 3.57
N THR A 21 10.50 -5.85 2.54
CA THR A 21 11.50 -4.77 2.54
C THR A 21 11.00 -3.58 3.34
N VAL A 22 11.52 -3.41 4.54
CA VAL A 22 11.31 -2.18 5.31
C VAL A 22 12.26 -1.08 4.82
N VAL A 23 11.76 -0.19 3.94
CA VAL A 23 12.55 0.97 3.49
C VAL A 23 12.33 2.16 4.41
N ALA A 24 13.26 2.36 5.34
CA ALA A 24 13.25 3.48 6.27
C ALA A 24 13.65 4.81 5.60
N HIS A 25 12.68 5.65 5.25
CA HIS A 25 12.98 7.02 4.81
C HIS A 25 13.05 7.98 6.01
N ARG A 26 14.18 8.67 6.19
CA ARG A 26 14.28 9.83 7.10
C ARG A 26 13.72 11.06 6.38
N THR A 27 12.71 11.70 6.95
CA THR A 27 12.23 13.00 6.45
C THR A 27 13.05 14.12 7.09
N SER A 28 13.26 15.22 6.36
CA SER A 28 14.11 16.34 6.76
C SER A 28 13.61 17.13 7.98
N GLY A 29 12.46 16.76 8.57
CA GLY A 29 11.82 17.48 9.66
C GLY A 29 11.39 16.63 10.87
N GLY A 30 11.79 15.36 10.94
CA GLY A 30 11.45 14.50 12.08
C GLY A 30 11.83 13.05 11.88
N SER A 31 12.15 12.36 12.98
CA SER A 31 12.63 10.97 13.03
C SER A 31 11.55 9.91 12.74
N SER A 32 10.63 10.19 11.84
CA SER A 32 9.59 9.25 11.45
C SER A 32 10.10 8.33 10.34
N VAL A 33 10.41 7.10 10.71
CA VAL A 33 10.74 6.03 9.77
C VAL A 33 9.45 5.57 9.09
N LEU A 34 9.31 5.81 7.79
CA LEU A 34 8.22 5.22 7.00
C LEU A 34 8.56 3.77 6.68
N PHE A 35 7.63 2.84 6.90
CA PHE A 35 7.79 1.43 6.54
C PHE A 35 6.98 1.17 5.25
N ASN A 36 7.58 0.57 4.22
CA ASN A 36 6.91 0.24 2.95
C ASN A 36 6.80 -1.27 2.81
N ARG A 37 5.71 -1.88 3.27
CA ARG A 37 5.54 -3.32 3.09
C ARG A 37 5.37 -3.68 1.61
N LYS A 38 6.27 -4.51 1.10
CA LYS A 38 6.21 -5.13 -0.23
C LYS A 38 6.40 -6.62 -0.04
N ALA A 39 5.81 -7.45 -0.90
CA ALA A 39 6.02 -8.88 -0.87
C ALA A 39 5.95 -9.46 -2.28
N LEU A 40 6.77 -10.48 -2.54
CA LEU A 40 6.77 -11.29 -3.76
C LEU A 40 6.38 -12.71 -3.39
N HIS A 41 5.14 -13.11 -3.63
CA HIS A 41 4.69 -14.47 -3.34
C HIS A 41 4.95 -15.35 -4.56
N VAL A 42 5.83 -16.34 -4.41
CA VAL A 42 6.06 -17.38 -5.42
C VAL A 42 5.36 -18.65 -4.94
N LYS A 43 4.35 -19.11 -5.68
CA LYS A 43 3.58 -20.32 -5.36
C LYS A 43 4.31 -21.58 -5.81
N SER A 44 3.83 -22.74 -5.37
CA SER A 44 4.38 -24.06 -5.76
C SER A 44 4.25 -24.38 -7.26
N ASN A 45 3.29 -23.77 -7.96
CA ASN A 45 3.17 -23.83 -9.42
C ASN A 45 4.03 -22.77 -10.14
N MET A 46 4.94 -22.13 -9.40
CA MET A 46 5.80 -21.04 -9.85
C MET A 46 5.08 -19.75 -10.28
N GLU A 47 3.77 -19.63 -10.01
CA GLU A 47 3.04 -18.38 -10.21
C GLU A 47 3.54 -17.32 -9.21
N VAL A 48 3.73 -16.10 -9.70
CA VAL A 48 4.26 -14.97 -8.96
C VAL A 48 3.14 -13.95 -8.73
N GLN A 49 2.97 -13.55 -7.47
CA GLN A 49 2.03 -12.51 -7.07
C GLN A 49 2.76 -11.42 -6.30
N VAL A 50 2.59 -10.16 -6.70
CA VAL A 50 3.26 -9.03 -6.05
C VAL A 50 2.26 -8.28 -5.19
N TYR A 51 2.62 -8.05 -3.93
CA TYR A 51 1.81 -7.30 -3.00
C TYR A 51 2.54 -6.03 -2.57
N ILE A 52 1.85 -4.90 -2.56
CA ILE A 52 2.36 -3.62 -2.06
C ILE A 52 1.32 -3.04 -1.12
N LEU A 53 1.71 -2.79 0.14
CA LEU A 53 0.79 -2.38 1.22
C LEU A 53 -0.46 -3.29 1.29
N ASP A 54 -0.22 -4.60 1.27
CA ASP A 54 -1.24 -5.65 1.33
C ASP A 54 -2.26 -5.67 0.16
N LYS A 55 -2.03 -4.87 -0.91
CA LYS A 55 -2.80 -4.94 -2.15
C LYS A 55 -2.06 -5.74 -3.23
N LEU A 56 -2.78 -6.64 -3.89
CA LEU A 56 -2.28 -7.34 -5.07
C LEU A 56 -2.09 -6.34 -6.21
N ILE A 57 -0.88 -6.32 -6.78
CA ILE A 57 -0.51 -5.49 -7.92
C ILE A 57 -0.42 -6.39 -9.15
N ASP A 58 -0.90 -5.88 -10.28
CA ASP A 58 -0.70 -6.51 -11.57
C ASP A 58 0.79 -6.56 -11.91
N SER A 59 1.36 -7.76 -12.00
CA SER A 59 2.80 -7.96 -12.24
C SER A 59 3.25 -7.38 -13.59
N ALA A 60 2.38 -7.40 -14.61
CA ALA A 60 2.67 -6.81 -15.91
C ALA A 60 2.88 -5.29 -15.82
N SER A 61 2.08 -4.59 -15.01
CA SER A 61 2.18 -3.14 -14.81
C SER A 61 3.52 -2.67 -14.21
N ILE A 62 4.27 -3.58 -13.57
CA ILE A 62 5.57 -3.33 -12.95
C ILE A 62 6.73 -4.06 -13.65
N GLY A 63 6.48 -4.64 -14.83
CA GLY A 63 7.49 -5.32 -15.63
C GLY A 63 8.00 -6.63 -15.04
N ILE A 64 7.18 -7.32 -14.24
CA ILE A 64 7.50 -8.63 -13.65
C ILE A 64 6.70 -9.73 -14.38
N SER A 65 7.39 -10.81 -14.74
CA SER A 65 6.74 -12.00 -15.30
C SER A 65 5.77 -12.62 -14.27
N PRO A 66 4.57 -13.08 -14.68
CA PRO A 66 3.63 -13.74 -13.77
C PRO A 66 4.08 -15.14 -13.34
N PHE A 67 5.17 -15.67 -13.89
CA PHE A 67 5.74 -16.96 -13.53
C PHE A 67 7.25 -16.84 -13.36
N ALA A 68 7.80 -17.54 -12.38
CA ALA A 68 9.23 -17.70 -12.21
C ALA A 68 9.70 -19.04 -12.79
N THR A 69 10.83 -19.06 -13.48
CA THR A 69 11.39 -20.29 -14.07
C THR A 69 12.66 -20.74 -13.36
N SER A 70 13.29 -19.85 -12.59
CA SER A 70 14.54 -20.11 -11.89
C SER A 70 14.70 -19.21 -10.66
N ALA A 71 15.60 -19.59 -9.74
CA ALA A 71 15.95 -18.76 -8.58
C ALA A 71 16.57 -17.41 -8.98
N LEU A 72 17.35 -17.36 -10.07
CA LEU A 72 17.94 -16.12 -10.59
C LEU A 72 16.87 -15.14 -11.07
N GLU A 73 15.79 -15.66 -11.66
CA GLU A 73 14.65 -14.85 -12.06
C GLU A 73 13.93 -14.28 -10.83
N VAL A 74 13.72 -15.10 -9.79
CA VAL A 74 13.14 -14.62 -8.52
C VAL A 74 14.00 -13.51 -7.90
N GLU A 75 15.32 -13.67 -7.87
CA GLU A 75 16.24 -12.61 -7.39
C GLU A 75 16.09 -11.32 -8.20
N SER A 76 15.98 -11.43 -9.52
CA SER A 76 15.79 -10.28 -10.40
C SER A 76 14.44 -9.59 -10.17
N MET A 77 13.36 -10.36 -10.02
CA MET A 77 12.04 -9.85 -9.67
C MET A 77 12.05 -9.12 -8.32
N LEU A 78 12.77 -9.66 -7.33
CA LEU A 78 12.92 -9.03 -6.02
C LEU A 78 13.62 -7.68 -6.10
N LYS A 79 14.67 -7.55 -6.92
CA LYS A 79 15.34 -6.26 -7.17
C LYS A 79 14.38 -5.24 -7.79
N VAL A 80 13.51 -5.69 -8.71
CA VAL A 80 12.46 -4.82 -9.29
C VAL A 80 11.48 -4.37 -8.20
N VAL A 81 10.93 -5.31 -7.41
CA VAL A 81 10.00 -4.99 -6.31
C VAL A 81 10.65 -4.03 -5.30
N ASP A 82 11.91 -4.27 -4.94
CA ASP A 82 12.66 -3.42 -4.03
C ASP A 82 12.81 -1.98 -4.56
N GLY A 83 13.05 -1.84 -5.86
CA GLY A 83 13.12 -0.54 -6.54
C GLY A 83 11.78 0.21 -6.67
N ILE A 84 10.63 -0.44 -6.40
CA ILE A 84 9.32 0.21 -6.55
C ILE A 84 9.14 1.34 -5.53
N ASN A 85 8.89 2.55 -6.02
CA ASN A 85 8.50 3.66 -5.16
C ASN A 85 7.00 3.63 -4.88
N VAL A 86 6.66 3.46 -3.60
CA VAL A 86 5.27 3.49 -3.12
C VAL A 86 4.89 4.94 -2.81
N ARG A 87 3.75 5.40 -3.31
CA ARG A 87 3.25 6.74 -3.01
C ARG A 87 3.07 6.91 -1.50
N ARG A 88 3.42 8.09 -0.96
CA ARG A 88 3.30 8.37 0.48
C ARG A 88 1.86 8.30 1.00
N GLY A 89 0.87 8.60 0.15
CA GLY A 89 -0.52 8.74 0.57
C GLY A 89 -0.86 10.20 0.89
N GLY A 90 -2.06 10.42 1.41
CA GLY A 90 -2.57 11.71 1.89
C GLY A 90 -2.27 11.96 3.38
N PRO A 91 -3.12 12.73 4.07
CA PRO A 91 -2.94 13.11 5.48
C PRO A 91 -2.87 11.93 6.44
N SER A 92 -2.37 12.17 7.66
CA SER A 92 -2.36 11.16 8.71
C SER A 92 -3.78 10.90 9.21
N LEU A 93 -4.07 9.65 9.59
CA LEU A 93 -5.28 9.33 10.36
C LEU A 93 -5.37 10.18 11.63
N MET A 94 -4.22 10.50 12.25
CA MET A 94 -4.20 11.30 13.48
C MET A 94 -4.71 12.73 13.27
N ASP A 95 -4.60 13.27 12.05
CA ASP A 95 -5.11 14.60 11.71
C ASP A 95 -6.65 14.60 11.58
N PHE A 96 -7.24 13.45 11.23
CA PHE A 96 -8.67 13.27 10.99
C PHE A 96 -9.15 11.90 11.53
N PRO A 97 -9.10 11.65 12.86
CA PRO A 97 -9.31 10.32 13.44
C PRO A 97 -10.76 9.82 13.34
N ASP A 98 -11.68 10.77 13.17
CA ASP A 98 -13.12 10.61 13.32
C ASP A 98 -13.85 10.83 11.98
N VAL A 99 -13.13 10.79 10.87
CA VAL A 99 -13.68 11.01 9.53
C VAL A 99 -13.76 9.67 8.81
N SER A 100 -14.82 9.45 8.04
CA SER A 100 -15.02 8.24 7.24
C SER A 100 -15.66 8.61 5.91
N PRO A 101 -14.89 9.19 4.97
CA PRO A 101 -15.41 9.56 3.66
C PRO A 101 -15.54 8.30 2.79
N GLU A 102 -16.56 8.24 1.94
CA GLU A 102 -16.78 7.07 1.06
C GLU A 102 -15.71 6.95 -0.05
N CYS A 103 -15.05 8.06 -0.39
CA CYS A 103 -14.06 8.14 -1.47
C CYS A 103 -12.62 7.80 -1.05
N ALA A 104 -12.37 7.52 0.23
CA ALA A 104 -11.04 7.24 0.75
C ALA A 104 -11.03 6.17 1.85
N PHE A 105 -9.87 5.56 2.03
CA PHE A 105 -9.60 4.57 3.05
C PHE A 105 -8.29 4.88 3.79
N VAL A 106 -8.11 4.31 4.97
CA VAL A 106 -6.87 4.39 5.74
C VAL A 106 -6.02 3.16 5.44
N ASP A 107 -4.77 3.36 5.04
CA ASP A 107 -3.84 2.26 4.77
C ASP A 107 -3.20 1.69 6.05
N CYS A 108 -2.37 0.65 5.91
CA CYS A 108 -1.67 0.04 7.03
C CYS A 108 -0.66 0.97 7.72
N LYS A 109 -0.30 2.09 7.09
CA LYS A 109 0.57 3.14 7.66
C LYS A 109 -0.19 4.22 8.40
N LYS A 110 -1.51 4.06 8.54
CA LYS A 110 -2.39 5.09 9.11
C LYS A 110 -2.37 6.38 8.30
N SER A 111 -2.21 6.28 6.98
CA SER A 111 -2.34 7.41 6.05
C SER A 111 -3.62 7.27 5.23
N TRP A 112 -4.32 8.38 5.03
CA TRP A 112 -5.50 8.44 4.17
C TRP A 112 -5.11 8.27 2.70
N ARG A 113 -5.86 7.48 1.94
CA ARG A 113 -5.69 7.29 0.50
C ARG A 113 -7.02 7.27 -0.21
N HIS A 114 -7.10 7.90 -1.38
CA HIS A 114 -8.32 7.81 -2.18
C HIS A 114 -8.42 6.39 -2.76
N ASN A 115 -9.65 5.92 -3.00
CA ASN A 115 -9.92 4.54 -3.40
C ASN A 115 -9.21 4.13 -4.70
N GLU A 116 -9.07 5.06 -5.65
CA GLU A 116 -8.45 4.86 -6.97
C GLU A 116 -6.92 5.03 -6.96
N CYS A 117 -6.28 5.09 -5.78
CA CYS A 117 -4.84 5.35 -5.70
C CYS A 117 -4.06 4.14 -6.23
N LEU A 118 -3.37 4.31 -7.37
CA LEU A 118 -2.60 3.26 -8.04
C LEU A 118 -1.41 2.68 -7.24
N LEU A 119 -1.16 3.15 -6.00
CA LEU A 119 -0.09 2.80 -5.05
C LEU A 119 1.36 2.94 -5.55
N VAL A 120 1.64 2.48 -6.77
CA VAL A 120 2.92 2.46 -7.45
C VAL A 120 2.99 3.61 -8.44
N THR A 121 4.08 4.38 -8.39
CA THR A 121 4.46 5.29 -9.47
C THR A 121 5.96 5.42 -9.59
N LEU A 122 6.41 5.69 -10.80
CA LEU A 122 7.73 6.26 -11.06
C LEU A 122 7.80 7.63 -10.34
N GLY A 123 8.64 7.74 -9.30
CA GLY A 123 8.99 9.02 -8.66
C GLY A 123 8.44 9.28 -7.25
N GLY A 124 7.72 8.34 -6.62
CA GLY A 124 7.40 8.41 -5.17
C GLY A 124 6.52 9.60 -4.71
N ALA A 125 5.97 10.39 -5.63
CA ALA A 125 5.14 11.54 -5.32
C ALA A 125 3.74 11.14 -4.84
N ILE A 126 3.15 11.98 -3.98
CA ILE A 126 1.73 11.89 -3.62
C ILE A 126 0.90 12.11 -4.91
N CYS A 127 -0.12 11.28 -5.15
CA CYS A 127 -1.01 11.53 -6.29
C CYS A 127 -1.88 12.77 -6.04
N ARG A 128 -2.30 13.43 -7.12
CA ARG A 128 -3.15 14.62 -7.07
C ARG A 128 -4.43 14.41 -6.23
N LEU A 129 -5.01 13.22 -6.28
CA LEU A 129 -6.22 12.89 -5.53
C LEU A 129 -5.92 12.70 -4.03
N CYS A 130 -4.82 12.02 -3.65
CA CYS A 130 -4.42 11.92 -2.24
C CYS A 130 -4.03 13.29 -1.68
N SER A 131 -3.40 14.17 -2.47
CA SER A 131 -3.08 15.53 -2.00
C SER A 131 -4.32 16.37 -1.76
N GLY A 132 -5.39 16.15 -2.53
CA GLY A 132 -6.68 16.83 -2.35
C GLY A 132 -7.52 16.33 -1.17
N LEU A 133 -7.16 15.20 -0.56
CA LEU A 133 -7.94 14.64 0.56
C LEU A 133 -7.96 15.54 1.79
N VAL A 134 -6.98 16.43 1.98
CA VAL A 134 -6.97 17.36 3.12
C VAL A 134 -8.28 18.16 3.18
N ASP A 135 -8.69 18.75 2.06
CA ASP A 135 -9.89 19.59 2.00
C ASP A 135 -11.16 18.75 2.17
N THR A 136 -11.23 17.58 1.52
CA THR A 136 -12.35 16.65 1.67
C THR A 136 -12.52 16.21 3.12
N LEU A 137 -11.44 15.78 3.78
CA LEU A 137 -11.46 15.31 5.16
C LEU A 137 -11.86 16.42 6.13
N ARG A 138 -11.37 17.65 5.91
CA ARG A 138 -11.77 18.82 6.71
C ARG A 138 -13.26 19.10 6.62
N ILE A 139 -13.83 19.12 5.40
CA ILE A 139 -15.28 19.33 5.22
C ILE A 139 -16.10 18.27 5.96
N HIS A 140 -15.69 17.00 5.90
CA HIS A 140 -16.38 15.94 6.62
C HIS A 140 -16.26 16.10 8.16
N ALA A 141 -15.09 16.50 8.66
CA ALA A 141 -14.88 16.76 10.08
C ALA A 141 -15.79 17.89 10.58
N ASP A 142 -15.86 19.00 9.84
CA ASP A 142 -16.69 20.16 10.17
C ASP A 142 -18.19 19.80 10.20
N CYS A 143 -18.66 19.08 9.16
CA CYS A 143 -20.04 18.60 9.08
C CYS A 143 -20.40 17.66 10.25
N ARG A 144 -19.48 16.78 10.67
CA ARG A 144 -19.71 15.89 11.82
C ARG A 144 -19.79 16.68 13.12
N ALA A 145 -18.87 17.62 13.35
CA ALA A 145 -18.87 18.47 14.54
C ALA A 145 -20.15 19.31 14.66
N ALA A 146 -20.71 19.78 13.54
CA ALA A 146 -21.97 20.51 13.52
C ALA A 146 -23.18 19.64 13.90
N ARG A 147 -23.17 18.34 13.54
CA ARG A 147 -24.26 17.38 13.87
C ARG A 147 -24.22 16.86 15.30
N ALA A 148 -23.08 16.99 15.98
CA ALA A 148 -22.89 16.54 17.36
C ALA A 148 -23.32 17.60 18.40
N LYS A 149 -23.66 18.81 17.96
CA LYS A 149 -24.20 19.90 18.77
C LYS A 149 -25.71 19.90 18.70
#